data_AF-A0A432H0F4-F1
#
_entry.id   AF-A0A432H0F4-F1
#
_cell.length_a   1.000
_cell.length_b   1.000
_cell.length_c   1.000
_cell.angle_alpha   90.00
_cell.angle_beta   90.00
_cell.angle_gamma   90.00
#
_symmetry.space_group_name_H-M   'P 1'
#
loop_
_entity.id
_entity.type
_entity.pdbx_description
1 polymer ?
#
loop_
_entity_poly.entity_id
_entity_poly.type
_entity_poly.pdbx_seq_one_letter_code
_entity_poly.pdbx_strand_id
1 'polypeptide(L)'
;MQGVFEKKKKTFWSRLFTIGPINPGIDRGQIVGGFIQGVGWVTNEDLRYSDKGELLTYSPTTYKIPNIQDLPEIFNVDTIHNPHHKINIRRSKAVGEPPLMLCLSVWIAVKHALSCVRNDMCPRLNLPATGEEILLRLTELNDYSKEHRTIDFSALESEVSLVVLPSSSAETKATV
;
A
#
# COMPACT_ATOMS: atom_id res chain seq x y z
N MET A 1 -22.57 -14.41 5.80
CA MET A 1 -21.22 -14.41 5.18
C MET A 1 -20.51 -13.03 5.22
N GLN A 2 -21.04 -12.01 5.91
CA GLN A 2 -20.38 -10.69 6.05
C GLN A 2 -19.24 -10.67 7.11
N GLY A 3 -19.27 -11.53 8.12
CA GLY A 3 -18.41 -11.39 9.31
C GLY A 3 -16.96 -11.89 9.21
N VAL A 4 -16.58 -12.55 8.12
CA VAL A 4 -15.23 -13.14 7.96
C VAL A 4 -14.24 -12.17 7.31
N PHE A 5 -14.73 -11.16 6.57
CA PHE A 5 -13.90 -10.19 5.86
C PHE A 5 -13.40 -9.04 6.76
N GLU A 6 -14.15 -8.66 7.80
CA GLU A 6 -13.80 -7.58 8.74
C GLU A 6 -12.52 -7.89 9.55
N LYS A 7 -12.28 -9.18 9.85
CA LYS A 7 -11.18 -9.62 10.72
C LYS A 7 -9.82 -9.78 10.02
N LYS A 8 -9.75 -9.71 8.68
CA LYS A 8 -8.49 -9.93 7.94
C LYS A 8 -7.59 -8.70 7.82
N LYS A 9 -8.04 -7.51 8.23
CA LYS A 9 -7.32 -6.24 7.99
C LYS A 9 -6.17 -5.92 8.95
N LYS A 10 -5.94 -6.72 10.02
CA LYS A 10 -4.96 -6.38 11.07
C LYS A 10 -4.01 -7.52 11.46
N THR A 11 -3.87 -8.54 10.61
CA THR A 11 -3.03 -9.70 10.94
C THR A 11 -1.81 -9.71 10.05
N PHE A 12 -0.65 -9.40 10.62
CA PHE A 12 0.63 -9.57 9.93
C PHE A 12 1.21 -10.95 10.24
N TRP A 13 1.58 -11.66 9.18
CA TRP A 13 2.26 -12.95 9.25
C TRP A 13 3.64 -12.78 8.63
N SER A 14 4.70 -12.83 9.44
CA SER A 14 6.05 -13.04 8.93
C SER A 14 6.46 -14.47 9.20
N ARG A 15 6.50 -15.27 8.14
CA ARG A 15 7.17 -16.57 8.17
C ARG A 15 8.57 -16.37 7.63
N LEU A 16 9.54 -16.14 8.53
CA LEU A 16 10.93 -16.03 8.11
C LEU A 16 11.59 -17.39 8.01
N PHE A 17 12.38 -17.55 6.95
CA PHE A 17 13.32 -18.64 6.76
C PHE A 17 14.52 -18.49 7.72
N THR A 18 14.29 -18.53 9.04
CA THR A 18 15.40 -18.71 9.99
C THR A 18 15.63 -20.20 10.18
N ILE A 19 16.62 -20.67 9.43
CA ILE A 19 17.08 -22.03 9.47
C ILE A 19 17.82 -22.23 10.79
N GLY A 20 17.29 -23.06 11.69
CA GLY A 20 17.99 -23.56 12.88
C GLY A 20 18.48 -22.45 13.84
N PRO A 21 17.57 -21.83 14.62
CA PRO A 21 17.97 -20.79 15.56
C PRO A 21 18.98 -21.31 16.59
N ILE A 22 20.04 -20.55 16.87
CA ILE A 22 20.98 -20.87 17.96
C ILE A 22 20.30 -20.62 19.31
N ASN A 23 19.59 -19.49 19.40
CA ASN A 23 18.72 -19.15 20.51
C ASN A 23 17.39 -18.63 19.96
N PRO A 24 16.30 -19.39 20.04
CA PRO A 24 15.02 -19.01 19.44
C PRO A 24 14.44 -17.71 20.03
N GLY A 25 14.75 -17.39 21.30
CA GLY A 25 14.28 -16.16 21.92
C GLY A 25 14.96 -14.91 21.35
N ILE A 26 16.28 -14.97 21.16
CA ILE A 26 17.06 -13.86 20.58
C ILE A 26 16.67 -13.67 19.11
N ASP A 27 16.57 -14.76 18.35
CA ASP A 27 16.25 -14.68 16.93
C ASP A 27 14.84 -14.12 16.71
N ARG A 28 13.87 -14.50 17.57
CA ARG A 28 12.54 -13.90 17.57
C ARG A 28 12.60 -12.40 17.88
N GLY A 29 13.40 -11.99 18.87
CA GLY A 29 13.61 -10.59 19.20
C GLY A 29 14.19 -9.78 18.03
N GLN A 30 15.16 -10.33 17.32
CA GLN A 30 15.75 -9.72 16.13
C GLN A 30 14.74 -9.59 14.98
N ILE A 31 13.90 -10.61 14.75
CA ILE A 31 12.83 -10.55 13.76
C ILE A 31 11.86 -9.42 14.07
N VAL A 32 11.36 -9.38 15.31
CA VAL A 32 10.39 -8.38 15.75
C VAL A 32 11.00 -6.98 15.66
N GLY A 33 12.21 -6.80 16.22
CA GLY A 33 12.90 -5.52 16.24
C GLY A 33 13.21 -5.01 14.83
N GLY A 34 13.80 -5.84 13.98
CA GLY A 34 14.12 -5.49 12.60
C GLY A 34 12.88 -5.14 11.79
N PHE A 35 11.78 -5.89 11.96
CA PHE A 35 10.53 -5.57 11.30
C PHE A 35 9.96 -4.21 11.74
N ILE A 36 9.85 -3.96 13.05
CA ILE A 36 9.29 -2.72 13.58
C ILE A 36 10.16 -1.50 13.26
N GLN A 37 11.49 -1.66 13.27
CA GLN A 37 12.41 -0.63 12.79
C GLN A 37 12.15 -0.31 11.31
N GLY A 38 11.91 -1.32 10.48
CA GLY A 38 11.54 -1.11 9.09
C GLY A 38 10.17 -0.43 8.94
N VAL A 39 9.19 -0.76 9.79
CA VAL A 39 7.89 -0.09 9.80
C VAL A 39 8.07 1.40 10.06
N GLY A 40 8.88 1.77 11.05
CA GLY A 40 9.25 3.17 11.31
C GLY A 40 9.82 3.86 10.08
N TRP A 41 10.80 3.23 9.43
CA TRP A 41 11.41 3.73 8.21
C TRP A 41 10.40 3.99 7.07
N VAL A 42 9.40 3.12 6.88
CA VAL A 42 8.45 3.25 5.76
C VAL A 42 7.21 4.08 6.09
N THR A 43 6.91 4.39 7.36
CA THR A 43 5.70 5.14 7.75
C THR A 43 5.95 6.46 8.48
N ASN A 44 6.83 6.50 9.48
CA ASN A 44 6.89 7.59 10.47
C ASN A 44 8.20 8.39 10.43
N GLU A 45 9.32 7.72 10.16
CA GLU A 45 10.65 8.29 10.26
C GLU A 45 10.95 9.16 9.04
N ASP A 46 10.62 10.45 9.16
CA ASP A 46 10.86 11.48 8.15
C ASP A 46 12.00 12.42 8.59
N LEU A 47 13.03 12.54 7.74
CA LEU A 47 14.17 13.43 7.96
C LEU A 47 13.96 14.72 7.18
N ARG A 48 13.68 15.82 7.87
CA ARG A 48 13.49 17.13 7.24
C ARG A 48 14.71 18.01 7.42
N TYR A 49 15.12 18.65 6.33
CA TYR A 49 16.22 19.58 6.29
C TYR A 49 15.72 20.97 5.88
N SER A 50 16.32 22.01 6.45
CA SER A 50 16.15 23.41 6.05
C SER A 50 16.80 23.65 4.68
N ASP A 51 16.42 24.72 3.98
CA ASP A 51 17.06 25.17 2.73
C ASP A 51 18.56 25.43 2.90
N LYS A 52 19.01 25.66 4.14
CA LYS A 52 20.41 25.85 4.52
C LYS A 52 21.15 24.53 4.82
N GLY A 53 20.49 23.38 4.70
CA GLY A 53 21.04 22.05 5.00
C GLY A 53 21.00 21.64 6.48
N GLU A 54 20.36 22.43 7.34
CA GLU A 54 20.24 22.13 8.78
C GLU A 54 19.16 21.07 9.02
N LEU A 55 19.46 20.06 9.84
CA LEU A 55 18.48 19.03 10.23
C LEU A 55 17.42 19.64 11.16
N LEU A 56 16.16 19.63 10.73
CA LEU A 56 15.02 20.13 11.52
C LEU A 56 14.49 19.08 12.51
N THR A 57 14.67 17.80 12.18
CA THR A 57 14.17 16.65 12.95
C THR A 57 15.25 16.04 13.85
N TYR A 58 15.84 16.85 14.73
CA TYR A 58 16.95 16.42 15.60
C TYR A 58 16.51 15.96 17.02
N SER A 59 15.22 16.07 17.34
CA SER A 59 14.69 15.78 18.68
C SER A 59 13.71 14.60 18.62
N PRO A 60 13.57 13.77 19.67
CA PRO A 60 12.50 12.77 19.76
C PRO A 60 11.07 13.35 19.64
N THR A 61 10.93 14.66 19.86
CA THR A 61 9.67 15.37 19.63
C THR A 61 9.40 15.61 18.15
N THR A 62 10.43 15.71 17.31
CA THR A 62 10.35 16.02 15.87
C THR A 62 10.66 14.82 14.97
N TYR A 63 11.42 13.83 15.44
CA TYR A 63 11.67 12.55 14.80
C TYR A 63 10.93 11.43 15.54
N LYS A 64 9.90 10.86 14.92
CA LYS A 64 9.01 9.90 15.56
C LYS A 64 9.39 8.48 15.22
N ILE A 65 10.02 7.81 16.18
CA ILE A 65 10.18 6.35 16.14
C ILE A 65 8.84 5.66 16.44
N PRO A 66 8.64 4.42 15.96
CA PRO A 66 7.47 3.61 16.29
C PRO A 66 7.27 3.46 17.79
N ASN A 67 6.04 3.66 18.23
CA ASN A 67 5.60 3.44 19.60
C ASN A 67 4.81 2.12 19.71
N ILE A 68 4.35 1.78 20.91
CA ILE A 68 3.59 0.54 21.16
C ILE A 68 2.24 0.49 20.42
N GLN A 69 1.67 1.64 20.07
CA GLN A 69 0.41 1.76 19.33
C GLN A 69 0.59 1.56 17.82
N ASP A 70 1.82 1.72 17.31
CA ASP A 70 2.15 1.48 15.90
C ASP A 70 2.32 -0.02 15.60
N LEU A 71 2.37 -0.88 16.64
CA LEU A 71 2.40 -2.33 16.45
C LEU A 71 1.04 -2.84 15.95
N PRO A 72 1.03 -3.79 15.00
CA PRO A 72 -0.21 -4.46 14.62
C PRO A 72 -0.77 -5.24 15.82
N GLU A 73 -2.08 -5.15 16.00
CA GLU A 73 -2.83 -5.83 17.07
C GLU A 73 -2.57 -7.34 17.11
N ILE A 74 -2.37 -7.95 15.93
CA ILE A 74 -1.98 -9.35 15.79
C ILE A 74 -0.67 -9.42 15.00
N PHE A 75 0.41 -9.77 15.69
CA PHE A 75 1.75 -9.93 15.13
C PHE A 75 2.24 -11.38 15.28
N ASN A 76 2.15 -12.15 14.19
CA ASN A 76 2.56 -13.56 14.19
C ASN A 76 3.95 -13.71 13.58
N VAL A 77 4.85 -14.32 14.35
CA VAL A 77 6.24 -14.60 13.94
C VAL A 77 6.50 -16.09 14.09
N ASP A 78 6.70 -16.75 12.96
CA ASP A 78 7.03 -18.17 12.90
C ASP A 78 8.35 -18.38 12.16
N THR A 79 9.12 -19.35 12.64
CA THR A 79 10.39 -19.76 12.05
C THR A 79 10.25 -21.10 11.35
N ILE A 80 10.96 -21.29 10.24
CA ILE A 80 10.93 -22.53 9.47
C ILE A 80 12.21 -23.32 9.73
N HIS A 81 12.07 -24.54 10.26
CA HIS A 81 13.19 -25.45 10.39
C HIS A 81 13.55 -26.09 9.04
N ASN A 82 14.79 -25.89 8.57
CA ASN A 82 15.30 -26.59 7.38
C ASN A 82 16.46 -27.53 7.78
N PRO A 83 16.22 -28.86 7.82
CA PRO A 83 17.21 -29.84 8.27
C PRO A 83 18.36 -30.05 7.26
N HIS A 84 18.21 -29.61 6.01
CA HIS A 84 19.17 -29.84 4.93
C HIS A 84 20.31 -28.81 4.90
N HIS A 85 20.19 -27.72 5.65
CA HIS A 85 21.23 -26.71 5.73
C HIS A 85 22.38 -27.21 6.62
N LYS A 86 23.57 -27.43 6.05
CA LYS A 86 24.70 -28.05 6.77
C LYS A 86 25.94 -27.15 6.89
N ILE A 87 25.94 -26.00 6.23
CA ILE A 87 27.14 -25.18 6.00
C ILE A 87 27.53 -24.38 7.24
N ASN A 88 26.55 -23.84 7.98
CA ASN A 88 26.81 -22.92 9.08
C ASN A 88 26.84 -23.63 10.45
N ILE A 89 27.43 -22.94 11.44
CA ILE A 89 27.48 -23.39 12.84
C ILE A 89 26.07 -23.72 13.33
N ARG A 90 25.89 -24.93 13.87
CA ARG A 90 24.59 -25.49 14.32
C ARG A 90 23.48 -25.39 13.26
N ARG A 91 23.86 -25.37 11.97
CA ARG A 91 22.95 -25.21 10.84
C ARG A 91 22.20 -23.87 10.81
N SER A 92 22.70 -22.86 11.51
CA SER A 92 22.01 -21.57 11.72
C SER A 92 22.09 -20.61 10.52
N LYS A 93 21.26 -19.57 10.51
CA LYS A 93 21.37 -18.41 9.61
C LYS A 93 21.30 -17.10 10.38
N ALA A 94 22.00 -16.08 9.89
CA ALA A 94 21.92 -14.73 10.43
C ALA A 94 20.51 -14.15 10.22
N VAL A 95 20.00 -13.49 11.26
CA VAL A 95 18.61 -13.00 11.34
C VAL A 95 18.50 -11.49 11.54
N GLY A 96 19.62 -10.78 11.74
CA GLY A 96 19.59 -9.35 12.10
C GLY A 96 18.97 -8.44 11.03
N GLU A 97 19.57 -8.41 9.83
CA GLU A 97 19.16 -7.50 8.76
C GLU A 97 17.98 -7.98 7.89
N PRO A 98 17.82 -9.28 7.56
CA PRO A 98 16.77 -9.72 6.64
C PRO A 98 15.33 -9.31 7.01
N PRO A 99 14.92 -9.27 8.29
CA PRO A 99 13.59 -8.82 8.69
C PRO A 99 13.28 -7.36 8.35
N LEU A 100 14.30 -6.51 8.21
CA LEU A 100 14.13 -5.07 7.96
C LEU A 100 13.31 -4.83 6.68
N MET A 101 13.60 -5.57 5.61
CA MET A 101 12.93 -5.37 4.31
C MET A 101 11.48 -5.88 4.28
N LEU A 102 11.07 -6.70 5.25
CA LEU A 102 9.69 -7.21 5.30
C LEU A 102 8.68 -6.11 5.62
N CYS A 103 9.12 -4.98 6.19
CA CYS A 103 8.26 -3.82 6.44
C CYS A 103 7.61 -3.24 5.18
N LEU A 104 8.20 -3.45 3.99
CA LEU A 104 7.63 -3.01 2.72
C LEU A 104 6.22 -3.57 2.49
N SER A 105 5.89 -4.71 3.10
CA SER A 105 4.52 -5.23 3.12
C SER A 105 3.49 -4.25 3.67
N VAL A 106 3.84 -3.46 4.70
CA VAL A 106 2.98 -2.42 5.28
C VAL A 106 2.80 -1.28 4.30
N TRP A 107 3.89 -0.82 3.69
CA TRP A 107 3.84 0.24 2.68
C TRP A 107 2.99 -0.16 1.46
N ILE A 108 3.16 -1.40 0.97
CA ILE A 108 2.33 -1.94 -0.12
C ILE A 108 0.87 -2.07 0.32
N ALA A 109 0.59 -2.45 1.56
CA ALA A 109 -0.78 -2.51 2.08
C ALA A 109 -1.46 -1.13 2.10
N VAL A 110 -0.73 -0.07 2.48
CA VAL A 110 -1.22 1.31 2.41
C VAL A 110 -1.46 1.72 0.95
N LYS A 111 -0.51 1.44 0.05
CA LYS A 111 -0.66 1.73 -1.38
C LYS A 111 -1.87 0.99 -1.98
N HIS A 112 -2.08 -0.26 -1.60
CA HIS A 112 -3.24 -1.04 -2.01
C HIS A 112 -4.55 -0.45 -1.45
N ALA A 113 -4.56 -0.03 -0.18
CA ALA A 113 -5.72 0.66 0.40
C ALA A 113 -6.08 1.95 -0.37
N LEU A 114 -5.08 2.73 -0.80
CA LEU A 114 -5.30 3.90 -1.64
C LEU A 114 -5.85 3.52 -3.03
N SER A 115 -5.39 2.41 -3.63
CA SER A 115 -5.95 1.94 -4.91
C SER A 115 -7.41 1.50 -4.80
N CYS A 116 -7.86 1.04 -3.62
CA CYS A 116 -9.28 0.70 -3.42
C CYS A 116 -10.21 1.92 -3.45
N VAL A 117 -9.68 3.14 -3.28
CA VAL A 117 -10.47 4.38 -3.42
C VAL A 117 -10.87 4.59 -4.88
N ARG A 118 -10.01 4.19 -5.82
CA ARG A 118 -10.26 4.26 -7.26
C ARG A 118 -9.58 3.10 -7.99
N ASN A 119 -10.38 2.11 -8.38
CA ASN A 119 -9.90 0.88 -9.03
C ASN A 119 -9.18 1.10 -10.37
N ASP A 120 -9.28 2.29 -10.96
CA ASP A 120 -8.74 2.59 -12.28
C ASP A 120 -7.26 3.02 -12.26
N MET A 121 -6.68 3.33 -11.08
CA MET A 121 -5.31 3.84 -11.02
C MET A 121 -4.52 3.29 -9.84
N CYS A 122 -3.23 3.01 -10.08
CA CYS A 122 -2.25 2.77 -9.04
C CYS A 122 -1.73 4.11 -8.50
N PRO A 123 -2.06 4.50 -7.26
CA PRO A 123 -1.62 5.77 -6.72
C PRO A 123 -0.10 5.77 -6.52
N ARG A 124 0.53 6.91 -6.85
CA ARG A 124 1.92 7.16 -6.47
C ARG A 124 1.94 7.39 -4.96
N LEU A 125 2.79 6.65 -4.25
CA LEU A 125 3.03 6.82 -2.83
C LEU A 125 4.53 6.99 -2.67
N ASN A 126 4.97 8.06 -2.01
CA ASN A 126 6.39 8.23 -1.68
C ASN A 126 6.72 7.50 -0.37
N LEU A 127 8.01 7.31 -0.13
CA LEU A 127 8.54 6.86 1.17
C LEU A 127 9.12 8.09 1.89
N PRO A 128 8.93 8.24 3.20
CA PRO A 128 8.00 7.48 4.05
C PRO A 128 6.53 7.79 3.74
N ALA A 129 5.65 6.80 3.90
CA ALA A 129 4.20 6.96 3.77
C ALA A 129 3.61 7.57 5.05
N THR A 130 3.98 8.82 5.32
CA THR A 130 3.48 9.58 6.47
C THR A 130 1.98 9.85 6.35
N GLY A 131 1.34 10.18 7.47
CA GLY A 131 -0.07 10.57 7.47
C GLY A 131 -0.37 11.76 6.53
N GLU A 132 0.59 12.67 6.38
CA GLU A 132 0.52 13.79 5.44
C GLU A 132 0.51 13.31 3.97
N GLU A 133 1.46 12.47 3.58
CA GLU A 133 1.53 11.92 2.21
C GLU A 133 0.27 11.10 1.90
N ILE A 134 -0.21 10.27 2.83
CA ILE A 134 -1.44 9.48 2.65
C ILE A 134 -2.64 10.40 2.45
N LEU A 135 -2.79 11.45 3.26
CA LEU A 135 -3.90 12.41 3.16
C LEU A 135 -3.83 13.20 1.85
N LEU A 136 -2.64 13.62 1.44
CA LEU A 136 -2.41 14.33 0.18
C LEU A 136 -2.85 13.46 -1.00
N ARG A 137 -2.41 12.20 -1.05
CA ARG A 137 -2.83 11.26 -2.10
C ARG A 137 -4.32 10.97 -2.09
N LEU A 138 -4.92 10.83 -0.91
CA LEU A 138 -6.35 10.62 -0.79
C LEU A 138 -7.16 11.83 -1.29
N THR A 139 -6.68 13.04 -1.02
CA THR A 139 -7.31 14.29 -1.49
C THR A 139 -7.21 14.42 -3.00
N GLU A 140 -6.02 14.21 -3.56
CA GLU A 140 -5.80 14.17 -5.02
C GLU A 140 -6.77 13.19 -5.70
N LEU A 141 -6.85 11.95 -5.21
CA LEU A 141 -7.74 10.92 -5.76
C LEU A 141 -9.24 11.31 -5.69
N ASN A 142 -9.65 11.99 -4.62
CA ASN A 142 -11.04 12.41 -4.44
C ASN A 142 -11.40 13.60 -5.33
N ASP A 143 -10.50 14.56 -5.53
CA ASP A 143 -10.75 15.71 -6.41
C ASP A 143 -10.90 15.30 -7.87
N TYR A 144 -10.08 14.36 -8.36
CA TYR A 144 -10.27 13.76 -9.68
C TYR A 144 -11.63 13.06 -9.83
N SER A 145 -12.15 12.46 -8.75
CA SER A 145 -13.46 11.80 -8.78
C SER A 145 -14.61 12.79 -8.96
N LYS A 146 -14.47 14.02 -8.45
CA LYS A 146 -15.47 15.07 -8.60
C LYS A 146 -15.50 15.64 -10.02
N GLU A 147 -14.33 15.90 -10.62
CA GLU A 147 -14.25 16.37 -12.02
C GLU A 147 -14.86 15.36 -13.00
N HIS A 148 -14.61 14.06 -12.81
CA HIS A 148 -15.22 13.03 -13.65
C HIS A 148 -16.72 12.83 -13.39
N ARG A 149 -17.24 13.25 -12.24
CA ARG A 149 -18.68 13.23 -11.94
C ARG A 149 -19.42 14.47 -12.46
N THR A 150 -18.71 15.56 -12.72
CA THR A 150 -19.25 16.77 -13.36
C THR A 150 -19.30 16.65 -14.89
N ILE A 151 -18.61 15.67 -15.47
CA ILE A 151 -18.74 15.34 -16.89
C ILE A 151 -19.87 14.30 -17.02
N ASP A 152 -20.96 14.77 -17.64
CA ASP A 152 -22.10 14.08 -18.27
C ASP A 152 -23.42 13.82 -17.52
N PHE A 153 -24.43 14.61 -17.94
CA PHE A 153 -25.62 14.09 -18.65
C PHE A 153 -26.31 15.12 -19.58
N SER A 154 -25.96 16.42 -19.55
CA SER A 154 -26.59 17.42 -20.43
C SER A 154 -26.04 17.44 -21.86
N ALA A 155 -24.84 16.89 -22.10
CA ALA A 155 -24.22 16.83 -23.44
C ALA A 155 -24.77 15.66 -24.28
N LEU A 156 -25.44 14.69 -23.66
CA LEU A 156 -26.06 13.55 -24.33
C LEU A 156 -27.42 13.89 -24.98
N GLU A 157 -28.07 14.99 -24.60
CA GLU A 157 -29.31 15.44 -25.25
C GLU A 157 -29.07 16.20 -26.57
N SER A 158 -27.84 16.68 -26.84
CA SER A 158 -27.53 17.38 -28.10
C SER A 158 -27.18 16.48 -29.28
N GLU A 159 -26.86 15.19 -29.06
CA GLU A 159 -26.48 14.28 -30.15
C GLU A 159 -27.66 13.53 -30.80
N VAL A 160 -28.90 13.69 -30.29
CA VAL A 160 -30.08 13.01 -30.88
C VAL A 160 -30.65 13.72 -32.12
N SER A 161 -30.17 14.93 -32.47
CA SER A 161 -30.77 15.74 -33.54
C SER A 161 -30.10 15.64 -34.93
N LEU A 162 -29.08 14.80 -35.13
CA LEU A 162 -28.28 14.81 -36.37
C LEU A 162 -28.34 13.56 -37.26
N VAL A 163 -29.25 12.62 -37.00
CA VAL A 163 -29.56 11.55 -37.96
C VAL A 163 -30.89 11.84 -38.67
N VAL A 164 -30.91 12.92 -39.44
CA VAL A 164 -31.87 13.08 -40.55
C VAL A 164 -31.35 12.25 -41.71
N LEU A 165 -31.91 11.05 -41.90
CA LEU A 165 -31.69 10.26 -43.10
C LEU A 165 -32.32 10.96 -44.31
N PRO A 166 -31.65 11.05 -45.48
CA PRO A 166 -32.27 11.55 -46.69
C PRO A 166 -33.33 10.58 -47.21
N SER A 167 -34.42 11.17 -47.68
CA SER A 167 -35.67 10.60 -48.21
C SER A 167 -35.52 9.39 -49.15
N SER A 168 -36.36 8.37 -48.93
CA SER A 168 -36.80 7.44 -49.97
C SER A 168 -38.29 7.11 -49.80
N SER A 169 -39.14 7.85 -50.50
CA SER A 169 -40.48 7.38 -50.88
C SER A 169 -40.83 7.95 -52.25
N ALA A 170 -40.77 7.09 -53.26
CA ALA A 170 -41.47 7.29 -54.53
C ALA A 170 -41.64 5.92 -55.20
N GLU A 171 -42.67 5.18 -54.79
CA GLU A 171 -43.32 4.27 -55.73
C GLU A 171 -44.16 5.12 -56.69
N THR A 172 -43.94 4.99 -57.99
CA THR A 172 -44.99 5.27 -59.00
C THR A 172 -44.81 4.29 -60.16
N LYS A 173 -45.86 3.48 -60.38
CA LYS A 173 -46.06 2.57 -61.53
C LYS A 173 -46.24 3.35 -62.84
N ALA A 174 -45.68 2.83 -63.95
CA ALA A 174 -46.29 2.74 -65.30
C ALA A 174 -45.30 1.99 -66.24
N THR A 175 -45.62 0.80 -66.79
CA THR A 175 -46.08 0.56 -68.19
C THR A 175 -45.12 1.18 -69.22
N VAL A 176 -44.36 0.46 -70.06
CA VAL A 176 -44.63 -0.64 -71.02
C VAL A 176 -43.38 -1.51 -71.14
#